data_AF-A0A351GR61-F1
#
_entry.id   AF-A0A351GR61-F1
#
_cell.length_a   1.000
_cell.length_b   1.000
_cell.length_c   1.000
_cell.angle_alpha   90.00
_cell.angle_beta   90.00
_cell.angle_gamma   90.00
#
_symmetry.space_group_name_H-M   'P 1'
#
loop_
_entity.id
_entity.type
_entity.pdbx_description
1 polymer ?
#
loop_
_entity_poly.entity_id
_entity_poly.type
_entity_poly.pdbx_seq_one_letter_code
_entity_poly.pdbx_strand_id
1 'polypeptide(L)' 'MSIFALGDKTPQVSPSAWIAHDANVIGHVEVSENASIWFGATLRGDNELIHLGAGSNIQENCVLHTDMGYPLMIGENC' A
#
# COMPACT_ATOMS: atom_id res chain seq x y z
N MET A 1 13.48 1.15 -6.46
CA MET A 1 12.06 1.01 -6.82
C MET A 1 11.57 -0.26 -6.19
N SER A 2 10.58 -0.14 -5.31
CA SER A 2 10.06 -1.21 -4.47
C SER A 2 8.54 -1.36 -4.61
N ILE A 3 8.05 -0.99 -5.81
CA ILE A 3 6.69 -1.20 -6.28
C ILE A 3 6.73 -2.37 -7.27
N PHE A 4 5.97 -3.42 -6.99
CA PHE A 4 6.04 -4.67 -7.75
C PHE A 4 4.65 -5.08 -8.24
N ALA A 5 4.56 -5.35 -9.54
CA ALA A 5 3.41 -6.07 -10.09
C ALA A 5 3.46 -7.54 -9.66
N LEU A 6 2.28 -8.15 -9.49
CA LEU A 6 2.11 -9.57 -9.21
C LEU A 6 1.03 -10.13 -10.14
N GLY A 7 1.44 -10.83 -11.19
CA GLY A 7 0.54 -11.25 -12.25
C GLY A 7 -0.05 -10.05 -13.00
N ASP A 8 -1.37 -9.95 -13.03
CA ASP A 8 -2.13 -8.84 -13.60
C ASP A 8 -2.36 -7.67 -12.61
N LYS A 9 -2.06 -7.87 -11.32
CA LYS A 9 -2.23 -6.85 -10.27
C LYS A 9 -1.01 -5.94 -10.22
N THR A 10 -1.21 -4.65 -10.41
CA THR A 10 -0.17 -3.62 -10.27
C THR A 10 -0.62 -2.56 -9.27
N PRO A 11 0.24 -2.16 -8.30
CA PRO A 11 -0.11 -1.10 -7.38
C PRO A 11 -0.52 0.19 -8.10
N GLN A 12 -1.62 0.79 -7.67
CA GLN A 12 -2.09 2.08 -8.15
C GLN A 12 -1.70 3.13 -7.13
N VAL A 13 -0.73 3.98 -7.49
CA VAL A 13 -0.16 4.96 -6.57
C VAL A 13 -0.40 6.36 -7.13
N SER A 14 -1.04 7.21 -6.34
CA SER A 14 -1.21 8.62 -6.69
C SER A 14 0.16 9.29 -6.88
N PRO A 15 0.33 10.18 -7.89
CA PRO A 15 1.57 10.94 -8.06
C PRO A 15 1.97 11.80 -6.86
N SER A 16 1.03 12.14 -5.97
CA SER A 16 1.31 12.92 -4.75
C SER A 16 1.65 12.06 -3.52
N ALA A 17 1.52 10.73 -3.62
CA ALA A 17 1.89 9.84 -2.53
C ALA A 17 3.41 9.77 -2.37
N TRP A 18 3.87 9.57 -1.13
CA TRP A 18 5.28 9.38 -0.83
C TRP A 18 5.56 7.93 -0.43
N ILE A 19 6.56 7.31 -1.04
CA ILE A 19 6.96 5.93 -0.75
C ILE A 19 8.46 5.92 -0.50
N ALA A 20 8.87 5.46 0.69
CA ALA A 20 10.26 5.25 1.02
C ALA A 20 10.92 4.26 0.05
N HIS A 21 12.19 4.49 -0.27
CA HIS A 21 12.93 3.74 -1.28
C HIS A 21 13.07 2.22 -0.98
N ASP A 22 12.87 1.82 0.27
CA ASP A 22 12.98 0.46 0.81
C ASP A 22 11.64 -0.12 1.30
N ALA A 23 10.53 0.60 1.15
CA ALA A 23 9.18 0.09 1.47
C ALA A 23 8.67 -0.86 0.37
N ASN A 24 8.08 -1.99 0.71
CA ASN A 24 7.62 -2.99 -0.26
C ASN A 24 6.11 -2.83 -0.55
N VAL A 25 5.75 -2.45 -1.78
CA VAL A 25 4.35 -2.30 -2.23
C VAL A 25 4.09 -3.26 -3.38
N ILE A 26 3.26 -4.28 -3.16
CA ILE A 26 3.17 -5.44 -4.06
C ILE A 26 1.72 -5.75 -4.41
N GLY A 27 1.41 -5.91 -5.70
CA GLY A 27 0.12 -6.44 -6.16
C GLY A 27 -1.05 -5.45 -6.06
N HIS A 28 -2.19 -5.90 -5.53
CA HIS A 28 -3.44 -5.15 -5.46
C HIS A 28 -3.45 -4.17 -4.29
N VAL A 29 -2.70 -3.08 -4.45
CA VAL A 29 -2.59 -1.99 -3.48
C VAL A 29 -3.00 -0.69 -4.15
N GLU A 30 -3.86 0.07 -3.49
CA GLU A 30 -4.26 1.41 -3.89
C GLU A 30 -3.78 2.42 -2.86
N VAL A 31 -3.01 3.41 -3.31
CA VAL A 31 -2.44 4.47 -2.46
C VAL A 31 -2.97 5.82 -2.93
N SER A 32 -3.86 6.40 -2.14
CA SER A 32 -4.54 7.66 -2.45
C SER A 32 -3.62 8.87 -2.32
N GLU A 33 -4.13 10.05 -2.72
CA GLU A 33 -3.40 11.31 -2.68
C GLU A 33 -2.85 11.64 -1.29
N ASN A 34 -1.62 12.17 -1.26
CA ASN A 34 -0.92 12.61 -0.05
C ASN A 34 -0.72 11.51 1.01
N ALA A 35 -1.00 10.24 0.70
CA ALA A 35 -0.67 9.14 1.58
C ALA A 35 0.85 8.89 1.60
N SER A 36 1.36 8.32 2.69
CA SER A 36 2.78 8.04 2.86
C SER A 36 3.06 6.63 3.37
N ILE A 37 4.08 5.97 2.81
CA ILE A 37 4.53 4.63 3.22
C ILE A 37 6.01 4.73 3.57
N TRP A 38 6.33 4.47 4.84
CA TRP A 38 7.63 4.73 5.44
C TRP A 38 8.53 3.49 5.47
N PHE A 39 9.77 3.72 5.91
CA PHE A 39 10.90 2.81 5.71
C PHE A 39 10.61 1.38 6.20
N GLY A 40 10.91 0.40 5.35
CA GLY A 40 10.73 -1.02 5.66
C GLY A 40 9.27 -1.52 5.77
N ALA A 41 8.27 -0.65 5.62
CA ALA A 41 6.87 -1.08 5.59
C ALA A 41 6.61 -2.04 4.42
N THR A 42 5.74 -3.03 4.63
CA THR A 42 5.39 -4.02 3.62
C THR A 42 3.88 -4.15 3.46
N LEU A 43 3.39 -3.80 2.27
CA LEU A 43 2.01 -3.94 1.83
C LEU A 43 1.97 -4.99 0.72
N ARG A 44 1.44 -6.18 1.03
CA ARG A 44 1.36 -7.29 0.07
C ARG A 44 -0.09 -7.57 -0.29
N GLY A 45 -0.58 -6.96 -1.36
CA GLY A 45 -1.93 -7.20 -1.89
C GLY A 45 -1.98 -8.39 -2.85
N ASP A 46 -1.51 -9.57 -2.43
CA ASP A 46 -1.55 -10.77 -3.27
C ASP A 46 -2.92 -11.47 -3.28
N ASN A 47 -3.62 -11.43 -2.15
CA ASN A 47 -4.98 -11.94 -1.99
C ASN A 47 -6.02 -10.87 -2.37
N GLU A 48 -6.43 -10.04 -1.41
CA GLU A 48 -7.43 -8.97 -1.57
C GLU A 48 -6.80 -7.58 -1.62
N LEU A 49 -7.62 -6.59 -1.99
CA LEU A 49 -7.25 -5.18 -1.99
C LEU A 49 -6.72 -4.70 -0.64
N ILE A 50 -5.62 -3.96 -0.67
CA ILE A 50 -5.19 -3.06 0.40
C ILE A 50 -5.40 -1.62 -0.09
N HIS A 51 -6.32 -0.90 0.55
CA HIS A 51 -6.62 0.49 0.23
C HIS A 51 -6.09 1.43 1.31
N LEU A 52 -5.29 2.43 0.89
CA LEU A 52 -4.82 3.54 1.70
C LEU A 52 -5.60 4.80 1.35
N GLY A 53 -6.42 5.29 2.28
CA GLY A 53 -7.14 6.55 2.15
C GLY A 53 -6.22 7.77 2.10
N ALA A 54 -6.75 8.89 1.60
CA ALA A 54 -5.98 10.11 1.39
C ALA A 54 -5.40 10.66 2.72
N GLY A 55 -4.17 11.16 2.64
CA GLY A 55 -3.47 11.76 3.79
C GLY A 55 -3.04 10.77 4.89
N SER A 56 -3.26 9.47 4.70
CA SER A 56 -2.89 8.46 5.71
C SER A 56 -1.42 8.05 5.64
N ASN A 57 -0.87 7.60 6.75
CA ASN A 57 0.55 7.24 6.87
C ASN A 57 0.73 5.82 7.43
N ILE A 58 1.54 5.01 6.74
CA ILE A 58 1.97 3.69 7.20
C ILE A 58 3.41 3.80 7.62
N GLN A 59 3.63 3.86 8.92
CA GLN A 59 4.94 4.07 9.51
C GLN A 59 5.84 2.84 9.37
N GLU A 60 7.05 2.98 9.88
CA GLU A 60 8.15 2.06 9.63
C GLU A 60 7.81 0.63 10.05
N ASN A 61 8.23 -0.32 9.22
CA ASN A 61 8.10 -1.77 9.45
C ASN A 61 6.67 -2.28 9.70
N CYS A 62 5.63 -1.49 9.46
CA CYS A 62 4.27 -1.99 9.45
C CYS A 62 4.10 -3.08 8.38
N VAL A 63 3.31 -4.11 8.69
CA VAL A 63 2.99 -5.21 7.78
C VAL A 63 1.49 -5.24 7.54
N LEU A 64 1.10 -5.10 6.28
CA LEU A 64 -0.28 -5.12 5.83
C LEU A 64 -0.46 -6.29 4.85
N HIS A 65 -1.42 -7.15 5.16
CA HIS A 65 -1.76 -8.36 4.40
C HIS A 65 -3.26 -8.64 4.52
N THR A 66 -3.78 -9.52 3.67
CA THR A 66 -5.21 -9.83 3.58
C THR A 66 -5.43 -11.33 3.37
N ASP A 67 -6.62 -11.80 3.73
CA ASP A 67 -7.13 -13.13 3.36
C ASP A 67 -8.33 -12.99 2.40
N MET A 68 -8.62 -14.05 1.65
CA MET A 68 -9.69 -14.07 0.65
C MET A 68 -11.05 -13.67 1.26
N GLY A 69 -11.73 -12.70 0.64
CA GLY A 69 -12.98 -12.13 1.12
C GLY A 69 -12.86 -11.02 2.18
N TYR A 70 -11.65 -10.67 2.60
CA TYR A 70 -11.39 -9.67 3.65
C TYR A 70 -10.38 -8.62 3.16
N PRO A 71 -10.82 -7.61 2.39
CA PRO A 71 -9.96 -6.50 2.00
C PRO A 71 -9.57 -5.64 3.21
N LEU A 72 -8.40 -5.01 3.13
CA LEU A 72 -7.91 -4.10 4.16
C LEU A 72 -8.17 -2.66 3.74
N MET A 73 -8.97 -1.95 4.54
CA MET A 73 -9.36 -0.56 4.29
C MET A 73 -8.78 0.35 5.37
N ILE A 74 -7.86 1.23 5.00
CA ILE A 74 -7.40 2.33 5.86
C ILE A 74 -8.13 3.59 5.41
N GLY A 75 -8.82 4.23 6.35
CA GLY A 75 -9.56 5.47 6.10
C GLY A 75 -8.64 6.65 5.77
N GLU A 76 -9.23 7.82 5.62
CA GLU A 76 -8.48 9.06 5.40
C GLU A 76 -7.86 9.58 6.71
N ASN A 77 -6.72 10.26 6.60
CA ASN A 77 -6.02 10.92 7.71
C ASN A 77 -5.74 10.03 8.92
N CYS A 78 -5.36 8.77 8.66
CA CYS A 78 -4.95 7.80 9.67
C CYS A 78 -3.42 7.74 9.81
#